data_AF-A0A2K0TMB5-F1
#
_entry.id   AF-A0A2K0TMB5-F1
#
_cell.length_a   1.000
_cell.length_b   1.000
_cell.length_c   1.000
_cell.angle_alpha   90.00
_cell.angle_beta   90.00
_cell.angle_gamma   90.00
#
_symmetry.space_group_name_H-M   'P 1'
#
loop_
_entity.id
_entity.type
_entity.pdbx_description
1 polymer ?
#
loop_
_entity_poly.entity_id
_entity_poly.type
_entity_poly.pdbx_seq_one_letter_code
_entity_poly.pdbx_strand_id
1 'polypeptide(L)' 'MREGRRVAIKVLYQDIDAEEGNKLVDSMTSGVQEISFPAAAIKAARQVLQESNDLMPASERLFQQWHVGLLERWE' A
#
# COMPACT_ATOMS: atom_id res chain seq x y z
N MET A 1 -25.93 4.63 14.54
CA MET A 1 -24.57 4.91 14.02
C MET A 1 -23.63 4.02 14.81
N ARG A 2 -23.05 2.98 14.20
CA ARG A 2 -22.14 2.06 14.92
C ARG A 2 -20.75 2.70 14.95
N GLU A 3 -20.53 3.55 15.95
CA GLU A 3 -19.19 4.00 16.34
C GLU A 3 -18.51 2.84 17.08
N GLY A 4 -17.64 2.11 16.39
CA GLY A 4 -16.91 1.01 16.99
C GLY A 4 -16.17 0.15 15.97
N ARG A 5 -14.87 0.40 15.82
CA ARG A 5 -13.87 -0.33 15.00
C ARG A 5 -14.26 -0.56 13.54
N ARG A 6 -13.77 0.31 12.65
CA ARG A 6 -13.65 -0.04 11.23
C ARG A 6 -12.54 -1.06 11.05
N VAL A 7 -12.82 -2.14 10.32
CA VAL A 7 -11.80 -3.13 9.97
C VAL A 7 -10.95 -2.55 8.85
N ALA A 8 -9.64 -2.53 9.06
CA ALA A 8 -8.68 -2.08 8.07
C ALA A 8 -7.71 -3.23 7.72
N ILE A 9 -7.18 -3.18 6.51
CA ILE A 9 -6.12 -4.07 6.03
C ILE A 9 -4.81 -3.30 6.11
N LYS A 10 -3.80 -3.92 6.72
CA LYS A 10 -2.43 -3.42 6.73
C LYS A 10 -1.78 -3.72 5.39
N VAL A 11 -1.28 -2.68 4.74
CA VAL A 11 -0.63 -2.75 3.43
C VAL A 11 0.83 -2.31 3.59
N LEU A 12 1.74 -3.07 2.99
CA LEU A 12 3.13 -2.66 2.82
C LEU A 12 3.28 -2.17 1.39
N TYR A 13 3.80 -0.96 1.21
CA TYR A 13 3.96 -0.36 -0.11
C TYR A 13 5.30 0.38 -0.23
N GLN A 14 5.76 0.49 -1.47
CA GLN A 14 6.93 1.27 -1.86
C GLN A 14 6.68 1.89 -3.23
N ASP A 15 7.27 3.06 -3.44
CA ASP A 15 7.37 3.65 -4.77
C ASP A 15 8.66 3.14 -5.41
N ILE A 16 8.50 2.42 -6.52
CA ILE A 16 9.60 1.88 -7.32
C ILE A 16 9.59 2.51 -8.71
N ASP A 17 10.74 2.57 -9.35
CA ASP A 17 10.83 2.98 -10.74
C ASP A 17 10.39 1.85 -11.69
N ALA A 18 10.25 2.21 -12.97
CA ALA A 18 9.78 1.29 -13.99
C ALA A 18 10.75 0.13 -14.26
N GLU A 19 12.07 0.35 -14.12
CA GLU A 19 13.06 -0.72 -14.32
C GLU A 19 12.91 -1.79 -13.24
N GLU A 20 12.82 -1.37 -11.98
CA GLU A 20 12.62 -2.29 -10.85
C GLU A 20 11.25 -2.98 -10.93
N GLY A 21 10.20 -2.26 -11.32
CA GLY A 21 8.88 -2.84 -11.58
C GLY A 21 8.91 -3.96 -12.62
N ASN A 22 9.60 -3.74 -13.75
CA ASN A 22 9.73 -4.76 -14.80
C ASN A 22 10.47 -6.01 -14.28
N LYS A 23 11.55 -5.84 -13.50
CA LYS A 23 12.28 -6.98 -12.91
C LYS A 23 11.39 -7.84 -12.00
N LEU A 24 10.48 -7.23 -11.24
CA LEU A 24 9.57 -7.95 -10.35
C LEU A 24 8.54 -8.80 -11.11
N VAL A 25 8.09 -8.31 -12.27
CA VAL A 25 7.14 -9.00 -13.16
C VAL A 25 7.83 -10.11 -13.95
N ASP A 26 9.04 -9.86 -14.46
CA ASP A 26 9.80 -10.80 -15.29
C ASP A 26 10.40 -11.98 -14.51
N SER A 27 10.43 -11.88 -13.18
CA SER A 27 10.97 -12.92 -12.31
C SER A 27 10.06 -14.17 -12.30
N MET A 28 10.55 -15.26 -12.89
CA MET A 28 9.84 -16.55 -13.05
C MET A 28 9.42 -17.23 -11.73
N THR A 29 9.96 -16.78 -10.58
CA THR A 29 9.64 -17.30 -9.25
C THR A 29 8.80 -16.33 -8.41
N SER A 30 8.47 -15.16 -8.98
CA SER A 30 7.77 -14.09 -8.28
C SER A 30 6.26 -14.33 -8.33
N GLY A 31 5.61 -14.33 -7.17
CA GLY A 31 4.14 -14.34 -7.07
C GLY A 31 3.51 -12.96 -7.37
N VAL A 32 4.21 -12.10 -8.11
CA VAL A 32 3.79 -10.73 -8.43
C VAL A 32 2.79 -10.75 -9.58
N GLN A 33 1.74 -9.95 -9.45
CA GLN A 33 0.76 -9.70 -10.50
C GLN A 33 0.80 -8.21 -10.86
N GLU A 34 0.93 -7.92 -12.14
CA GLU A 34 0.78 -6.55 -12.64
C GLU A 34 -0.71 -6.21 -12.81
N ILE A 35 -1.12 -5.07 -12.27
CA ILE A 35 -2.48 -4.56 -12.43
C ILE A 35 -2.40 -3.09 -12.83
N SER A 36 -3.08 -2.75 -13.93
CA SER A 36 -3.15 -1.37 -14.41
C SER A 36 -4.33 -0.62 -13.77
N PHE A 37 -4.05 0.49 -13.10
CA PHE A 37 -5.05 1.40 -12.56
C PHE A 37 -4.94 2.80 -13.18
N PRO A 38 -6.04 3.56 -13.26
CA PRO A 38 -5.97 4.97 -13.63
C PRO A 38 -5.06 5.75 -12.68
N ALA A 39 -4.25 6.67 -13.20
CA ALA A 39 -3.31 7.47 -12.40
C ALA A 39 -3.98 8.19 -11.23
N ALA A 40 -5.23 8.65 -11.41
CA ALA A 40 -6.01 9.28 -10.34
C ALA A 40 -6.31 8.32 -9.18
N ALA A 41 -6.58 7.05 -9.47
CA ALA A 41 -6.83 6.03 -8.45
C ALA A 41 -5.55 5.69 -7.67
N ILE A 42 -4.41 5.56 -8.37
CA ILE A 42 -3.10 5.33 -7.74
C ILE A 42 -2.75 6.50 -6.80
N LYS A 43 -2.94 7.74 -7.27
CA LYS A 43 -2.70 8.94 -6.46
C LYS A 43 -3.58 8.98 -5.21
N ALA A 44 -4.86 8.68 -5.35
CA ALA A 44 -5.80 8.62 -4.22
C ALA A 44 -5.39 7.53 -3.21
N ALA A 45 -5.05 6.33 -3.68
CA ALA A 45 -4.59 5.25 -2.82
C ALA A 45 -3.30 5.63 -2.07
N ARG A 46 -2.32 6.23 -2.75
CA ARG A 46 -1.08 6.71 -2.13
C ARG A 46 -1.36 7.74 -1.03
N GLN A 47 -2.26 8.69 -1.29
CA GLN A 47 -2.63 9.70 -0.30
C GLN A 47 -3.25 9.07 0.95
N VAL A 48 -4.22 8.16 0.80
CA VAL A 48 -4.85 7.45 1.93
C VAL A 48 -3.84 6.62 2.73
N LEU A 49 -2.92 5.94 2.04
CA LEU A 49 -1.86 5.16 2.68
C LEU A 49 -0.89 6.05 3.48
N GLN A 50 -0.54 7.23 2.96
CA GLN A 50 0.30 8.20 3.67
C GLN A 50 -0.40 8.82 4.88
N GLU A 51 -1.65 9.26 4.71
CA GLU A 51 -2.45 9.83 5.80
C GLU A 51 -2.62 8.81 6.94
N SER A 52 -2.89 7.54 6.61
CA SER A 52 -2.98 6.47 7.61
C SER A 52 -1.63 6.13 8.24
N ASN A 53 -0.51 6.28 7.51
CA ASN A 53 0.83 6.13 8.06
C ASN A 53 1.09 7.12 9.19
N ASP A 54 0.70 8.38 9.00
CA ASP A 54 0.91 9.44 9.99
C ASP A 54 0.10 9.23 11.28
N LEU A 55 -1.00 8.47 11.21
CA LEU A 55 -1.79 8.11 12.40
C LEU A 55 -1.14 7.02 13.25
N MET A 56 -0.15 6.30 12.72
CA MET A 56 0.56 5.24 13.44
C MET A 56 1.75 5.78 14.26
N PRO A 57 2.15 5.07 15.33
CA PRO A 57 3.40 5.36 16.03
C PRO A 57 4.60 5.34 15.09
N ALA A 58 5.57 6.23 15.29
CA ALA A 58 6.74 6.34 14.41
C ALA A 58 7.49 5.00 14.22
N SER A 59 7.52 4.15 15.26
CA SER A 59 8.11 2.81 15.21
C SER A 59 7.40 1.83 14.27
N GLU A 60 6.15 2.09 13.91
CA GLU A 60 5.30 1.22 13.08
C GLU A 60 5.11 1.74 11.65
N ARG A 61 5.60 2.94 11.35
CA ARG A 61 5.45 3.58 10.04
C ARG A 61 6.29 2.93 8.95
N LEU A 62 7.38 2.26 9.32
CA LEU A 62 8.27 1.55 8.42
C LEU A 62 8.45 0.11 8.89
N PHE A 63 8.46 -0.83 7.95
CA PHE A 63 8.78 -2.22 8.20
C PHE A 63 9.79 -2.70 7.16
N GLN A 64 11.03 -2.99 7.56
CA GLN A 64 12.11 -3.40 6.65
C GLN A 64 12.26 -2.48 5.42
N GLN A 65 12.19 -1.16 5.63
CA GLN A 65 12.22 -0.12 4.59
C GLN A 65 10.92 0.04 3.76
N TRP A 66 9.90 -0.78 4.00
CA TRP A 66 8.57 -0.61 3.40
C TRP A 66 7.73 0.38 4.18
N HIS A 67 6.98 1.23 3.48
CA HIS A 67 5.97 2.05 4.12
C HIS A 67 4.79 1.19 4.52
N VAL A 68 4.26 1.46 5.70
CA VAL A 68 3.08 0.79 6.23
C VAL A 68 1.88 1.71 6.06
N GLY A 69 0.79 1.23 5.46
CA GLY A 69 -0.46 1.98 5.39
C GLY A 69 -1.66 1.12 5.78
N LEU A 70 -2.79 1.77 6.04
CA LEU A 70 -4.05 1.12 6.34
C LEU A 70 -5.08 1.47 5.27
N LEU A 71 -5.73 0.45 4.71
CA LEU A 71 -6.88 0.62 3.82
C LEU A 71 -8.15 0.08 4.49
N GLU A 72 -9.26 0.79 4.32
CA GLU A 72 -10.55 0.30 4.79
C GLU A 72 -10.92 -0.99 4.05
N ARG A 73 -11.35 -2.00 4.79
CA ARG A 73 -11.86 -3.24 4.19
C ARG A 73 -13.29 -2.99 3.71
N TRP A 74 -13.54 -3.17 2.42
CA TRP A 74 -14.91 -3.24 1.89
C TRP A 74 -15.60 -4.49 2.46
N GLU A 75 -16.81 -4.32 2.99
CA GLU A 75 -17.67 -5.41 3.50
C GLU A 75 -18.46 -6.08 2.37
#